data_AF-A0A1Q6V656-F1
#
_entry.id   AF-A0A1Q6V656-F1
#
_cell.length_a   1.000
_cell.length_b   1.000
_cell.length_c   1.000
_cell.angle_alpha   90.00
_cell.angle_beta   90.00
_cell.angle_gamma   90.00
#
_symmetry.space_group_name_H-M   'P 1'
#
loop_
_entity.id
_entity.type
_entity.pdbx_description
1 polymer ?
#
loop_
_entity_poly.entity_id
_entity_poly.type
_entity_poly.pdbx_seq_one_letter_code
_entity_poly.pdbx_strand_id
1 'polypeptide(L)' 'MRDLGKFIVIIGVITTLVGLVMWSGFAPKWLGRLPGDIRIEREHSVFYFPIVTCVILSIVLSLLLSIFSIFRR' A
#
# COMPACT_ATOMS: atom_id res chain seq x y z
N MET A 1 -3.91 18.20 -23.81
CA MET A 1 -4.64 18.68 -22.59
C MET A 1 -5.18 17.52 -21.76
N ARG A 2 -5.96 16.59 -22.35
CA ARG A 2 -6.59 15.46 -21.63
C ARG A 2 -5.56 14.50 -20.99
N ASP A 3 -4.48 14.16 -21.68
CA ASP A 3 -3.46 13.24 -21.13
C ASP A 3 -2.59 13.88 -20.04
N LEU A 4 -2.32 15.18 -20.14
CA LEU A 4 -1.69 15.96 -19.07
C LEU A 4 -2.57 15.99 -17.81
N GLY A 5 -3.89 16.17 -17.95
CA GLY A 5 -4.84 16.10 -16.84
C GLY A 5 -4.84 14.73 -16.15
N LYS A 6 -4.80 13.64 -16.92
CA LYS A 6 -4.68 12.26 -16.38
C LYS A 6 -3.39 12.09 -15.57
N PHE A 7 -2.27 12.57 -16.10
CA PHE A 7 -0.97 12.44 -15.45
C PHE A 7 -0.94 13.17 -14.10
N ILE A 8 -1.51 14.38 -14.04
CA ILE A 8 -1.65 15.15 -12.81
C ILE A 8 -2.52 14.42 -11.78
N VAL A 9 -3.63 13.81 -12.19
CA VAL A 9 -4.50 13.03 -11.30
C VAL A 9 -3.77 11.81 -10.73
N ILE A 10 -3.03 11.07 -11.57
CA ILE A 10 -2.25 9.90 -11.12
C ILE A 10 -1.20 10.30 -10.10
N ILE A 11 -0.45 11.37 -10.37
CA ILE A 11 0.56 11.89 -9.43
C ILE A 11 -0.12 12.32 -8.12
N GLY A 12 -1.23 13.06 -8.19
CA GLY A 12 -1.96 13.51 -7.01
C GLY A 12 -2.44 12.34 -6.13
N VAL A 13 -2.95 11.27 -6.73
CA VAL A 13 -3.36 10.05 -6.01
C VAL A 13 -2.15 9.40 -5.35
N ILE A 14 -1.04 9.22 -6.07
CA ILE A 14 0.19 8.61 -5.52
C ILE A 14 0.73 9.44 -4.36
N THR A 15 0.86 10.76 -4.52
CA THR A 15 1.37 11.65 -3.48
C THR A 15 0.45 11.68 -2.26
N THR A 16 -0.87 11.62 -2.45
CA THR A 16 -1.84 11.56 -1.35
C THR A 16 -1.72 10.24 -0.58
N LEU A 17 -1.57 9.11 -1.28
CA LEU A 17 -1.37 7.80 -0.64
C LEU A 17 -0.05 7.76 0.14
N VAL A 18 1.04 8.27 -0.42
CA VAL A 18 2.34 8.39 0.27
C VAL A 18 2.21 9.29 1.50
N GLY A 19 1.55 10.43 1.36
CA GLY A 19 1.28 11.37 2.47
C GLY A 19 0.45 10.73 3.58
N LEU A 20 -0.58 9.95 3.23
CA LEU A 20 -1.41 9.20 4.20
C LEU A 20 -0.60 8.14 4.95
N VAL A 21 0.27 7.40 4.26
CA VAL A 21 1.18 6.43 4.88
C VAL A 21 2.11 7.14 5.86
N MET A 22 2.71 8.27 5.47
CA MET A 22 3.58 9.06 6.36
C MET A 22 2.82 9.69 7.54
N TRP A 23 1.60 10.19 7.31
CA TRP A 23 0.77 10.87 8.31
C TRP A 23 0.16 9.91 9.32
N SER A 24 -0.24 8.71 8.90
CA SER A 24 -0.82 7.70 9.80
C SER A 24 0.13 7.20 10.88
N GLY A 25 1.39 7.68 10.91
CA GLY A 25 2.38 7.23 11.86
C GLY A 25 2.92 5.83 11.53
N PHE A 26 2.61 5.30 10.33
CA PHE A 26 3.25 4.13 9.70
C PHE A 26 4.73 4.35 9.35
N ALA A 27 5.41 5.25 10.07
CA ALA A 27 6.85 5.18 10.17
C ALA A 27 7.22 3.76 10.60
N PRO A 28 8.22 3.12 9.98
CA PRO A 28 8.56 1.71 10.16
C PRO A 28 9.26 1.46 11.51
N LYS A 29 8.66 1.87 12.63
CA LYS A 29 8.98 1.32 13.96
C LYS A 29 8.31 -0.04 14.18
N TRP A 30 7.43 -0.44 13.26
CA TRP A 30 6.54 -1.60 13.38
C TRP A 30 6.43 -2.41 12.09
N LEU A 31 7.41 -2.27 11.20
CA LEU A 31 7.58 -3.11 10.02
C LEU A 31 8.06 -4.49 10.52
N GLY A 32 7.11 -5.32 10.95
CA GLY A 32 7.40 -6.53 11.74
C GLY A 32 6.36 -6.90 12.80
N ARG A 33 5.40 -6.03 13.14
CA ARG A 33 4.49 -6.24 14.28
C ARG A 33 3.02 -5.90 14.04
N LEU A 34 2.52 -5.77 12.80
CA LEU A 34 1.09 -5.48 12.59
C LEU A 34 0.17 -6.48 13.30
N PRO A 35 -0.95 -6.06 13.95
CA PRO A 35 -1.86 -6.98 14.58
C PRO A 35 -2.56 -7.71 13.43
N GLY A 36 -2.15 -8.94 13.16
CA GLY A 36 -2.53 -9.71 11.97
C GLY A 36 -1.35 -10.24 11.16
N ASP A 37 -0.13 -9.73 11.36
CA ASP A 37 1.08 -10.36 10.82
C ASP A 37 1.44 -11.57 11.68
N ILE A 38 1.54 -12.74 11.06
CA ILE A 38 1.84 -13.97 11.77
C ILE A 38 3.33 -13.95 12.11
N ARG A 39 3.64 -13.69 13.38
CA ARG A 39 4.99 -13.77 13.92
C ARG A 39 5.10 -14.98 14.84
N ILE A 40 5.80 -16.00 14.37
CA ILE A 40 6.08 -17.21 15.14
C ILE A 40 7.54 -17.12 15.61
N GLU A 41 7.74 -16.86 16.90
CA GLU A 41 9.05 -16.95 17.54
C GLU A 41 9.25 -18.35 18.15
N ARG A 42 10.33 -19.01 17.74
CA ARG A 42 10.89 -20.23 18.33
C ARG A 42 12.26 -19.88 18.92
N GLU A 43 12.78 -20.69 19.84
CA GLU A 43 14.06 -20.45 20.54
C GLU A 43 15.27 -20.14 19.64
N HIS A 44 15.26 -20.59 18.38
CA HIS A 44 16.33 -20.32 17.39
C HIS A 44 15.85 -19.76 16.05
N SER A 45 14.55 -19.44 15.88
CA SER A 45 14.02 -19.02 14.58
C SER A 45 12.81 -18.09 14.71
N VAL A 46 12.78 -17.06 13.86
CA VAL A 46 11.67 -16.09 13.79
C VAL A 46 11.08 -16.16 12.39
N PHE A 47 9.83 -16.60 12.28
CA PHE A 47 9.07 -16.57 11.03
C PHE A 47 8.09 -15.40 11.06
N TYR A 48 8.18 -14.51 10.07
CA TYR A 48 7.31 -13.34 9.92
C TYR A 48 6.56 -13.41 8.59
N PHE A 49 5.23 -13.38 8.65
CA PHE A 49 4.37 -13.42 7.47
C PHE A 49 3.43 -12.20 7.42
N PRO A 50 3.73 -11.20 6.56
CA PRO A 50 3.03 -9.92 6.54
C PRO A 50 1.72 -9.95 5.74
N ILE A 51 0.71 -10.69 6.21
CA ILE A 51 -0.58 -10.87 5.51
C ILE A 51 -1.26 -9.53 5.26
N VAL A 52 -1.32 -8.68 6.29
CA VAL A 52 -2.06 -7.43 6.26
C VAL A 52 -1.45 -6.48 5.23
N THR A 53 -0.12 -6.46 5.16
CA THR A 53 0.62 -5.66 4.18
C THR A 53 0.30 -6.11 2.75
N CYS A 54 0.30 -7.43 2.49
CA CYS A 54 -0.02 -7.98 1.18
C CYS A 54 -1.47 -7.65 0.75
N VAL A 55 -2.43 -7.71 1.68
CA VAL A 55 -3.83 -7.37 1.40
C VAL A 55 -3.99 -5.89 1.06
N ILE A 56 -3.39 -5.00 1.84
CA ILE A 56 -3.42 -3.55 1.58
C ILE A 56 -2.82 -3.24 0.21
N LEU A 57 -1.63 -3.80 -0.07
CA LEU A 57 -0.96 -3.63 -1.35
C LEU A 57 -1.84 -4.10 -2.51
N SER A 58 -2.49 -5.25 -2.38
CA SER A 58 -3.39 -5.80 -3.40
C SER A 58 -4.60 -4.90 -3.66
N ILE A 59 -5.22 -4.34 -2.61
CA ILE A 59 -6.37 -3.44 -2.74
C ILE A 59 -5.95 -2.15 -3.44
N VAL A 60 -4.81 -1.57 -3.05
CA VAL A 60 -4.27 -0.35 -3.69
C VAL A 60 -3.96 -0.58 -5.15
N LEU A 61 -3.23 -1.66 -5.49
CA LEU A 61 -2.94 -2.00 -6.88
C LEU A 61 -4.22 -2.24 -7.68
N SER A 62 -5.18 -2.96 -7.11
CA SER A 62 -6.46 -3.24 -7.75
C SER A 62 -7.26 -1.96 -8.04
N LEU A 63 -7.29 -1.01 -7.09
CA LEU A 63 -7.91 0.30 -7.27
C LEU A 63 -7.20 1.12 -8.36
N LEU A 64 -5.87 1.15 -8.37
CA LEU A 64 -5.10 1.85 -9.40
C LEU A 64 -5.35 1.25 -10.79
N LEU A 65 -5.32 -0.08 -10.92
CA LEU A 65 -5.60 -0.77 -12.17
C LEU A 65 -7.06 -0.61 -12.61
N SER A 66 -8.00 -0.59 -11.67
CA SER A 66 -9.43 -0.36 -11.94
C SER A 66 -9.68 1.07 -12.44
N ILE A 67 -9.09 2.08 -11.80
CA ILE A 67 -9.15 3.48 -12.26
C ILE A 67 -8.53 3.59 -13.66
N PHE A 68 -7.39 2.94 -13.90
CA PHE A 68 -6.76 2.93 -15.21
C PHE A 68 -7.57 2.17 -16.28
N SER A 69 -8.34 1.15 -15.91
CA SER A 69 -9.22 0.42 -16.85
C SER A 69 -10.48 1.21 -17.17
N ILE A 70 -11.07 1.88 -16.17
CA ILE A 70 -12.21 2.79 -16.34
C ILE A 70 -11.85 3.98 -17.22
N PHE A 71 -10.66 4.54 -17.07
CA PHE A 71 -10.22 5.68 -17.89
C PHE A 71 -9.92 5.29 -19.35
N ARG A 72 -9.68 4.01 -19.62
CA ARG A 72 -9.39 3.50 -20.98
C ARG A 72 -10.64 3.20 -21.79
N ARG A 73 -11.81 3.14 -21.14
CA ARG A 73 -13.11 2.91 -21.76
C ARG A 73 -13.78 4.24 -22.09
#